data_AF-A0A957SID5-F1
#
_entry.id   AF-A0A957SID5-F1
#
_cell.length_a   1.000
_cell.length_b   1.000
_cell.length_c   1.000
_cell.angle_alpha   90.00
_cell.angle_beta   90.00
_cell.angle_gamma   90.00
#
_symmetry.space_group_name_H-M   'P 1'
#
loop_
_entity.id
_entity.type
_entity.pdbx_description
1 polymer ?
#
loop_
_entity_poly.entity_id
_entity_poly.type
_entity_poly.pdbx_seq_one_letter_code
_entity_poly.pdbx_strand_id
1 'polypeptide(L)' 'MTTRYFGKPIKRNEDPRLLTGRAQFTDDVDLPNMLHAAFLRSDYAHARITAIDVHQA' A
#
# COMPACT_ATOMS: atom_id res chain seq x y z
N MET A 1 -40.32 8.30 -9.31
CA MET A 1 -39.30 7.43 -9.96
C MET A 1 -38.65 6.58 -8.89
N THR A 2 -39.08 5.33 -8.75
CA THR A 2 -38.57 4.41 -7.73
C THR A 2 -37.22 3.86 -8.20
N THR A 3 -36.13 4.30 -7.58
CA THR A 3 -34.79 3.82 -7.88
C THR A 3 -34.68 2.36 -7.44
N ARG A 4 -34.64 1.44 -8.41
CA ARG A 4 -34.63 -0.04 -8.26
C ARG A 4 -33.63 -0.57 -7.21
N TYR A 5 -32.60 0.20 -6.88
CA TYR A 5 -31.46 -0.19 -6.07
C TYR A 5 -31.22 0.67 -4.83
N PHE A 6 -31.90 1.83 -4.69
CA PHE A 6 -31.66 2.72 -3.56
C PHE A 6 -32.30 2.16 -2.28
N GLY A 7 -31.52 2.10 -1.19
CA GLY A 7 -31.98 1.58 0.11
C GLY A 7 -31.99 0.05 0.26
N LYS A 8 -31.58 -0.72 -0.75
CA LYS A 8 -31.51 -2.19 -0.65
C LYS A 8 -30.14 -2.66 -0.15
N PRO A 9 -30.07 -3.71 0.70
CA PRO A 9 -28.79 -4.33 1.10
C PRO A 9 -28.27 -5.21 -0.04
N ILE A 10 -27.54 -4.61 -0.97
CA ILE A 10 -26.96 -5.31 -2.13
C ILE A 10 -25.55 -5.76 -1.75
N LYS A 11 -25.19 -7.01 -2.10
CA LYS A 11 -23.82 -7.52 -1.92
C LYS A 11 -22.85 -6.73 -2.79
N ARG A 12 -21.67 -6.41 -2.24
CA ARG A 12 -20.66 -5.66 -2.98
C ARG A 12 -19.94 -6.58 -3.96
N ASN A 13 -19.47 -6.03 -5.06
CA ASN A 13 -18.84 -6.80 -6.13
C ASN A 13 -17.41 -7.22 -5.79
N GLU A 14 -16.76 -6.44 -4.93
CA GLU A 14 -15.39 -6.59 -4.46
C GLU A 14 -15.26 -7.59 -3.30
N ASP A 15 -16.33 -7.85 -2.56
CA ASP A 15 -16.30 -8.73 -1.38
C ASP A 15 -15.70 -10.11 -1.69
N PRO A 16 -16.04 -10.81 -2.79
CA PRO A 16 -15.49 -12.14 -3.04
C PRO A 16 -13.96 -12.15 -3.12
N ARG A 17 -13.33 -11.14 -3.74
CA ARG A 17 -11.86 -11.10 -3.85
C ARG A 17 -11.20 -10.60 -2.56
N LEU A 18 -11.80 -9.63 -1.88
CA LEU A 18 -11.28 -9.08 -0.62
C LEU A 18 -11.36 -10.10 0.52
N LEU A 19 -12.48 -10.81 0.65
CA LEU A 19 -12.71 -11.76 1.74
C LEU A 19 -11.96 -13.08 1.58
N THR A 20 -11.49 -13.39 0.37
CA THR A 20 -10.78 -14.66 0.08
C THR A 20 -9.28 -14.49 -0.08
N GLY A 21 -8.74 -13.30 0.19
CA GLY A 21 -7.30 -13.01 0.00
C GLY A 21 -6.87 -13.06 -1.47
N ARG A 22 -7.80 -12.92 -2.41
CA ARG A 22 -7.54 -12.93 -3.86
C ARG A 22 -7.48 -11.52 -4.46
N ALA A 23 -7.75 -10.50 -3.66
CA ALA A 23 -7.47 -9.13 -4.05
C ALA A 23 -5.95 -8.92 -4.05
N GLN A 24 -5.48 -8.12 -5.00
CA GLN A 24 -4.07 -7.74 -5.11
C GLN A 24 -3.94 -6.28 -4.68
N PHE A 25 -3.11 -6.03 -3.68
CA PHE A 25 -2.65 -4.73 -3.25
C PHE A 25 -1.23 -4.48 -3.79
N THR A 26 -0.71 -3.26 -3.58
CA THR A 26 0.60 -2.86 -4.12
C THR A 26 1.73 -3.78 -3.66
N ASP A 27 1.68 -4.26 -2.42
CA ASP A 27 2.72 -5.13 -1.83
C ASP A 27 2.57 -6.62 -2.23
N ASP A 28 1.45 -6.99 -2.86
CA ASP A 28 1.22 -8.34 -3.38
C ASP A 28 1.79 -8.52 -4.81
N VAL A 29 2.38 -7.46 -5.38
CA VAL A 29 2.97 -7.48 -6.72
C VAL A 29 4.38 -8.06 -6.64
N ASP A 30 4.64 -9.14 -7.37
CA ASP A 30 5.97 -9.72 -7.54
C ASP A 30 6.32 -9.80 -9.03
N LEU A 31 7.43 -9.18 -9.42
CA LEU A 31 7.88 -9.08 -10.81
C LEU A 31 9.33 -9.58 -10.93
N PRO A 32 9.69 -10.21 -12.08
CA PRO A 32 11.07 -10.61 -12.30
C PRO A 32 12.05 -9.43 -12.16
N ASN A 33 13.09 -9.62 -11.34
CA ASN A 33 14.11 -8.61 -11.04
C ASN A 33 13.60 -7.36 -10.28
N MET A 34 12.46 -7.45 -9.58
CA MET A 34 12.01 -6.38 -8.72
C MET A 34 13.02 -6.12 -7.59
N LEU A 35 13.43 -4.86 -7.42
CA LEU A 35 14.26 -4.43 -6.31
C LEU A 35 13.39 -3.85 -5.20
N HIS A 36 13.86 -3.98 -3.96
CA HIS A 36 13.25 -3.35 -2.80
C HIS A 36 14.01 -2.08 -2.42
N ALA A 37 13.29 -1.06 -1.94
CA ALA A 37 13.87 0.18 -1.45
C ALA A 37 13.69 0.28 0.07
N ALA A 38 14.70 0.82 0.75
CA ALA A 38 14.64 1.19 2.16
C ALA A 38 15.02 2.67 2.32
N PHE A 39 14.42 3.32 3.31
CA PHE A 39 14.65 4.74 3.58
C PHE A 39 15.17 4.90 5.01
N LEU A 40 16.38 5.46 5.16
CA LEU A 40 16.87 5.95 6.44
C LEU A 40 16.16 7.27 6.77
N ARG A 41 15.57 7.36 7.97
CA ARG A 41 14.90 8.57 8.46
C ARG A 41 15.69 9.19 9.61
N SER A 42 15.49 10.48 9.83
CA SER A 42 16.08 11.19 10.97
C SER A 42 15.44 10.73 12.29
N ASP A 43 16.27 10.46 13.28
CA ASP A 43 15.82 10.25 14.67
C ASP A 43 15.49 11.57 15.39
N TYR A 44 15.86 12.70 14.78
CA TYR A 44 15.65 14.03 15.33
C TYR A 44 14.53 14.75 14.58
N ALA A 45 13.62 15.38 15.34
CA ALA A 45 12.56 16.23 14.79
C ALA A 45 13.09 17.54 14.17
N HIS A 46 14.20 18.07 14.70
CA HIS A 46 14.89 19.24 14.16
C HIS A 46 16.39 19.15 14.41
N ALA A 47 17.16 19.08 13.32
CA ALA A 47 18.60 19.07 13.34
C ALA A 47 19.12 19.54 11.97
N ARG A 48 20.41 19.88 11.90
CA ARG A 48 21.10 20.13 10.62
C ARG A 48 21.80 18.85 10.19
N ILE A 49 21.60 18.42 8.96
CA ILE A 49 22.39 17.35 8.35
C ILE A 49 23.77 17.92 8.02
N THR A 50 24.83 17.37 8.63
CA THR A 50 26.22 17.78 8.39
C THR A 50 26.94 16.85 7.41
N ALA A 51 26.65 15.55 7.47
CA ALA A 51 27.18 14.53 6.57
C ALA A 51 26.24 13.32 6.54
N ILE A 52 26.33 12.52 5.47
CA ILE A 52 25.72 11.19 5.35
C ILE A 52 26.80 10.26 4.82
N ASP A 53 27.15 9.23 5.57
CA ASP A 53 28.07 8.16 5.14
C ASP A 53 27.25 6.97 4.63
N VAL A 54 27.53 6.54 3.40
CA VAL A 54 26.86 5.43 2.72
C VAL A 54 27.83 4.30 2.35
N HIS A 55 29.07 4.30 2.84
CA HIS A 55 30.07 3.31 2.46
C HIS A 55 29.70 1.88 2.89
N GLN A 56 28.96 1.74 3.99
CA GLN A 56 28.52 0.44 4.52
C GLN A 56 27.04 0.15 4.22
N ALA A 57 26.42 0.93 3.33
CA ALA A 57 25.06 0.70 2.87
C ALA A 57 24.96 -0.51 1.92
#